data_AF-A0A7V9ZU98-F1
#
_entry.id   AF-A0A7V9ZU98-F1
#
_cell.length_a   1.000
_cell.length_b   1.000
_cell.length_c   1.000
_cell.angle_alpha   90.00
_cell.angle_beta   90.00
_cell.angle_gamma   90.00
#
_symmetry.space_group_name_H-M   'P 1'
#
loop_
_entity.id
_entity.type
_entity.pdbx_description
1 polymer ?
#
loop_
_entity_poly.entity_id
_entity_poly.type
_entity_poly.pdbx_seq_one_letter_code
_entity_poly.pdbx_strand_id
1 'polypeptide(L)' 'MPNNKLTSTATATYSYDANGNMLSKSDQTGFRFYGWDYENRMVTARRERVKNFV' A
#
# COMPACT_ATOMS: atom_id res chain seq x y z
N MET A 1 -7.75 19.23 9.44
CA MET A 1 -7.59 18.49 8.16
C MET A 1 -6.27 17.75 8.20
N PRO A 2 -6.20 16.40 8.17
CA PRO A 2 -4.92 15.75 8.07
C PRO A 2 -4.69 15.30 6.62
N ASN A 3 -4.15 16.20 5.80
CA ASN A 3 -3.62 15.90 4.46
C ASN A 3 -2.21 15.25 4.57
N ASN A 4 -2.01 14.35 5.54
CA ASN A 4 -0.70 13.74 5.82
C ASN A 4 -0.55 12.33 5.23
N LYS A 5 -1.45 11.92 4.33
CA LYS A 5 -1.35 10.67 3.59
C LYS A 5 -0.65 10.95 2.27
N LEU A 6 0.63 10.62 2.17
CA LEU A 6 1.37 10.58 0.91
C LEU A 6 0.71 9.53 0.01
N THR A 7 -0.16 9.97 -0.91
CA THR A 7 -0.87 9.12 -1.87
C THR A 7 0.01 8.79 -3.08
N SER A 8 1.05 9.59 -3.33
CA SER A 8 2.05 9.33 -4.37
C SER A 8 3.35 10.07 -4.10
N THR A 9 4.48 9.42 -4.38
CA THR A 9 5.81 10.02 -4.54
C THR A 9 6.28 9.79 -5.97
N ALA A 10 7.40 10.40 -6.37
CA ALA A 10 7.98 10.18 -7.71
C ALA A 10 8.30 8.70 -8.03
N THR A 11 8.35 7.84 -7.01
CA THR A 11 8.82 6.45 -7.13
C THR A 11 7.84 5.42 -6.58
N ALA A 12 6.77 5.85 -5.90
CA ALA A 12 5.81 4.94 -5.29
C ALA A 12 4.41 5.54 -5.15
N THR A 13 3.39 4.73 -5.39
CA THR A 13 1.98 5.08 -5.17
C THR A 13 1.46 4.33 -3.97
N TYR A 14 0.59 4.98 -3.19
CA TYR A 14 0.01 4.41 -1.98
C TYR A 14 -1.50 4.62 -1.95
N SER A 15 -2.24 3.61 -1.49
CA SER A 15 -3.66 3.72 -1.19
C SER A 15 -3.91 3.45 0.28
N TYR A 16 -4.93 4.11 0.83
CA TYR A 16 -5.30 3.99 2.23
C TYR A 16 -6.82 3.89 2.36
N ASP A 17 -7.28 3.21 3.41
CA ASP A 17 -8.67 3.23 3.81
C ASP A 17 -9.05 4.57 4.50
N ALA A 18 -10.33 4.69 4.86
CA ALA A 18 -10.86 5.85 5.56
C ALA A 18 -10.20 6.06 6.95
N ASN A 19 -9.78 4.98 7.61
CA ASN A 19 -9.23 5.03 8.96
C ASN A 19 -7.77 5.50 9.00
N GLY A 20 -7.00 5.32 7.93
CA GLY A 20 -5.55 5.54 8.05
C GLY A 20 -4.70 4.46 7.42
N ASN A 21 -5.25 3.26 7.29
CA ASN A 21 -4.46 2.08 7.08
C ASN A 21 -4.08 1.95 5.60
N MET A 22 -2.82 1.61 5.34
CA MET A 22 -2.33 1.43 3.98
C MET A 22 -2.92 0.15 3.39
N LEU A 23 -3.62 0.25 2.27
CA LEU A 23 -4.21 -0.90 1.55
C LEU A 23 -3.26 -1.42 0.47
N SER A 24 -2.55 -0.53 -0.21
CA SER A 24 -1.56 -0.91 -1.20
C SER A 24 -0.38 0.07 -1.27
N LYS A 25 0.75 -0.47 -1.70
CA LYS A 25 1.94 0.26 -2.12
C LYS A 25 2.42 -0.32 -3.45
N SER A 26 2.64 0.52 -4.45
CA SER A 26 3.32 0.11 -5.68
C SER A 26 4.58 0.94 -5.87
N ASP A 27 5.73 0.30 -6.08
CA ASP A 27 6.98 0.95 -6.43
C ASP A 27 7.68 0.20 -7.57
N GLN A 28 8.83 0.69 -8.01
CA GLN A 28 9.62 0.06 -9.09
C GLN A 28 10.02 -1.40 -8.78
N THR A 29 9.94 -1.84 -7.53
CA THR A 29 10.30 -3.20 -7.11
C THR A 29 9.12 -4.17 -7.08
N GLY A 30 7.88 -3.66 -7.15
CA GLY A 30 6.69 -4.48 -6.97
C GLY A 30 5.47 -3.77 -6.37
N PHE A 31 4.41 -4.54 -6.26
CA PHE A 31 3.19 -4.23 -5.54
C PHE A 31 3.20 -4.93 -4.17
N ARG A 32 2.70 -4.24 -3.15
CA ARG A 32 2.39 -4.76 -1.83
C ARG A 32 0.95 -4.43 -1.52
N PHE A 33 0.22 -5.37 -0.96
CA PHE A 33 -1.15 -5.17 -0.51
C PHE A 33 -1.30 -5.64 0.91
N TYR A 34 -2.10 -4.90 1.67
CA TYR A 34 -2.34 -5.17 3.08
C TYR A 34 -3.85 -5.23 3.34
N GLY A 35 -4.24 -6.13 4.24
CA GLY A 35 -5.60 -6.26 4.73
C GLY A 35 -5.64 -6.00 6.23
N TRP A 36 -6.69 -5.33 6.68
CA TRP A 36 -6.89 -4.93 8.07
C TRP A 36 -8.23 -5.45 8.56
N ASP A 37 -8.31 -5.86 9.81
CA ASP A 37 -9.58 -6.16 10.48
C ASP A 37 -10.27 -4.87 10.96
N TYR A 38 -11.49 -5.02 11.51
CA TYR A 38 -12.25 -3.87 12.01
C TYR A 38 -11.56 -3.15 13.18
N GLU A 39 -10.66 -3.83 13.89
CA GLU A 39 -9.90 -3.29 15.03
C GLU A 39 -8.61 -2.59 14.56
N ASN A 40 -8.46 -2.31 13.26
CA ASN A 40 -7.26 -1.73 12.65
C ASN A 40 -5.99 -2.55 12.88
N ARG A 41 -6.11 -3.88 12.95
CA ARG A 41 -4.96 -4.78 13.00
C ARG A 41 -4.72 -5.38 11.63
N MET A 42 -3.46 -5.41 11.19
CA MET A 42 -3.09 -6.01 9.92
C MET A 42 -3.26 -7.54 10.01
N VAL A 43 -4.10 -8.09 9.15
CA VAL A 43 -4.36 -9.53 9.06
C VAL A 43 -3.76 -10.17 7.81
N THR A 44 -3.47 -9.36 6.79
CA THR A 44 -2.94 -9.86 5.51
C THR A 44 -1.81 -8.96 5.02
N ALA A 45 -0.74 -9.58 4.52
CA ALA A 45 0.30 -8.90 3.75
C ALA A 45 0.67 -9.79 2.56
N ARG A 46 0.39 -9.32 1.33
CA ARG A 46 0.82 -9.99 0.09
C ARG A 46 1.77 -9.09 -0.69
N ARG A 47 2.77 -9.70 -1.32
CA ARG A 47 3.72 -9.01 -2.18
C ARG A 47 3.72 -9.65 -3.57
N GLU A 48 3.60 -8.81 -4.58
CA GLU A 48 3.74 -9.17 -5.98
C GLU A 48 4.95 -8.40 -6.53
N ARG A 49 5.93 -9.10 -7.08
CA ARG A 49 7.09 -8.44 -7.70
C ARG A 49 6.75 -8.05 -9.12
N VAL A 50 7.22 -6.88 -9.58
CA VAL A 50 7.25 -6.60 -11.02
C VAL A 50 8.15 -7.67 -11.65
N LYS A 51 7.56 -8.55 -12.46
CA LYS A 51 8.34 -9.55 -13.21
C LYS A 51 8.98 -8.81 -14.38
N ASN A 52 10.30 -8.61 -14.31
CA ASN A 52 11.07 -8.25 -15.48
C ASN A 52 11.21 -9.53 -16.30
N PHE A 53 10.36 -9.69 -17.31
CA PHE A 53 10.56 -10.72 -18.31
C PHE A 53 11.79 -10.29 -19.13
N VAL A 54 12.86 -11.08 -19.05
CA VAL A 54 14.00 -11.03 -19.97
C VAL A 54 13.71 -11.92 -21.17
#